data_AF-A0A2V8H0S8-F1
#
_entry.id   AF-A0A2V8H0S8-F1
#
_cell.length_a   1.000
_cell.length_b   1.000
_cell.length_c   1.000
_cell.angle_alpha   90.00
_cell.angle_beta   90.00
_cell.angle_gamma   90.00
#
_symmetry.space_group_name_H-M   'P 1'
#
loop_
_entity.id
_entity.type
_entity.pdbx_description
1 polymer ?
#
loop_
_entity_poly.entity_id
_entity_poly.type
_entity_poly.pdbx_seq_one_letter_code
_entity_poly.pdbx_strand_id
1 'polypeptide(L)'
;MSKTSKKKPIQSTVNRAQKSSEYWHIGLIIFLSFITYSNALRGSFVWDDEIQIVKNWQIRDLSHVGSAFSSAFWAFADPEAARTNFYRPVQTLSYMLAYQISGLSAWSYHLVNVLFHTLASVLIYFLCVEYGISAGAALLAAAIFSVHPIHSEAVSWNAGTPDVTCGAFYFGSILLFLKYLKSSRGRWLWSAAVSFLAACFSKEMAVTLPAVAALIMLAKGRPQQNVFTRLVESLWPFGAAGVVYVGARLAALGFLSTTHLQIRAGVLDWFTLAVRVLGQYIHYSL
;
A
#
# COMPACT_ATOMS: atom_id res chain seq x y z
N MET A 1 -26.23 -45.57 -38.47
CA MET A 1 -26.30 -44.29 -37.74
C MET A 1 -25.49 -44.41 -36.45
N SER A 2 -24.22 -44.02 -36.46
CA SER A 2 -23.36 -43.98 -35.27
C SER A 2 -23.15 -42.52 -34.88
N LYS A 3 -23.82 -42.07 -33.82
CA LYS A 3 -23.64 -40.73 -33.24
C LYS A 3 -22.35 -40.75 -32.42
N THR A 4 -21.29 -40.16 -32.95
CA THR A 4 -20.06 -39.86 -32.21
C THR A 4 -20.35 -38.80 -31.15
N SER A 5 -20.45 -39.24 -29.89
CA SER A 5 -20.48 -38.38 -28.70
C SER A 5 -19.14 -37.65 -28.59
N LYS A 6 -19.12 -36.36 -28.96
CA LYS A 6 -17.99 -35.45 -28.74
C LYS A 6 -17.81 -35.24 -27.25
N LYS A 7 -16.93 -36.02 -26.59
CA LYS A 7 -16.45 -35.75 -25.24
C LYS A 7 -15.86 -34.33 -25.21
N LYS A 8 -16.49 -33.40 -24.48
CA LYS A 8 -15.89 -32.09 -24.18
C LYS A 8 -14.53 -32.31 -23.49
N PRO A 9 -13.48 -31.56 -23.85
CA PRO A 9 -12.14 -31.80 -23.31
C PRO A 9 -12.12 -31.45 -21.81
N ILE A 10 -11.76 -32.44 -20.98
CA ILE A 10 -11.72 -32.40 -19.50
C ILE A 10 -10.92 -31.19 -18.97
N GLN A 11 -9.91 -30.73 -19.71
CA GLN A 11 -9.07 -29.59 -19.39
C GLN A 11 -9.83 -28.25 -19.39
N SER A 12 -10.85 -28.12 -20.25
CA SER A 12 -11.71 -26.93 -20.31
C SER A 12 -12.64 -26.81 -19.10
N THR A 13 -13.10 -27.95 -18.57
CA THR A 13 -13.95 -28.00 -17.39
C THR A 13 -13.17 -27.74 -16.10
N VAL A 14 -11.93 -28.24 -15.99
CA VAL A 14 -11.05 -28.01 -14.83
C VAL A 14 -10.66 -26.53 -14.74
N ASN A 15 -10.21 -25.92 -15.85
CA ASN A 15 -9.87 -24.48 -15.88
C ASN A 15 -11.08 -23.58 -15.53
N ARG A 16 -12.29 -23.98 -15.91
CA ARG A 16 -13.52 -23.23 -15.60
C ARG A 16 -13.90 -23.34 -14.12
N ALA A 17 -13.78 -24.54 -13.53
CA ALA A 17 -14.04 -24.74 -12.11
C ALA A 17 -13.04 -23.99 -11.22
N GLN A 18 -11.75 -24.01 -11.58
CA GLN A 18 -10.70 -23.28 -10.87
C GLN A 18 -10.93 -21.76 -10.92
N LYS A 19 -11.25 -21.21 -12.10
CA LYS A 19 -11.63 -19.79 -12.23
C LYS A 19 -12.87 -19.45 -11.42
N SER A 20 -13.88 -20.32 -11.41
CA SER A 20 -15.08 -20.09 -10.61
C SER A 20 -14.77 -20.00 -9.11
N SER A 21 -13.91 -20.88 -8.59
CA SER A 21 -13.46 -20.83 -7.19
C SER A 21 -12.70 -19.55 -6.87
N GLU A 22 -11.86 -19.09 -7.78
CA GLU A 22 -11.10 -17.84 -7.62
C GLU A 22 -12.03 -16.62 -7.51
N TYR A 23 -13.04 -16.51 -8.38
CA TYR A 23 -14.03 -15.42 -8.30
C TYR A 23 -14.81 -15.45 -6.98
N TRP A 24 -15.17 -16.64 -6.49
CA TRP A 24 -15.81 -16.78 -5.19
C TRP A 24 -14.91 -16.31 -4.04
N HIS A 25 -13.63 -16.67 -4.05
CA HIS A 25 -12.68 -16.22 -3.04
C HIS A 25 -12.53 -14.69 -3.05
N ILE A 26 -12.38 -14.08 -4.23
CA ILE A 26 -12.28 -12.63 -4.37
C ILE A 26 -13.56 -11.96 -3.89
N GLY A 27 -14.73 -12.46 -4.30
CA GLY A 27 -16.03 -11.94 -3.86
C GLY A 27 -16.19 -12.00 -2.34
N LEU A 28 -15.77 -13.10 -1.71
CA LEU A 28 -15.81 -13.24 -0.25
C LEU A 28 -14.85 -12.27 0.45
N ILE A 29 -13.62 -12.10 -0.03
CA ILE A 29 -12.66 -11.15 0.54
C ILE A 29 -13.19 -9.72 0.45
N ILE A 30 -13.74 -9.34 -0.70
CA ILE A 30 -14.37 -8.02 -0.90
C ILE A 30 -15.51 -7.85 0.09
N PHE A 31 -16.41 -8.83 0.18
CA PHE A 31 -17.54 -8.78 1.11
C PHE A 31 -17.09 -8.61 2.56
N LEU A 32 -16.13 -9.42 3.02
CA LEU A 32 -15.60 -9.37 4.39
C LEU A 32 -14.94 -8.02 4.70
N SER A 33 -14.07 -7.53 3.81
CA SER A 33 -13.42 -6.22 3.97
C SER A 33 -14.45 -5.09 4.07
N PHE A 34 -15.42 -5.06 3.15
CA PHE A 34 -16.43 -3.99 3.12
C PHE A 34 -17.38 -4.06 4.31
N ILE A 35 -17.87 -5.24 4.69
CA ILE A 35 -18.82 -5.34 5.81
C ILE A 35 -18.16 -4.92 7.13
N THR A 36 -16.90 -5.32 7.36
CA THR A 36 -16.15 -4.98 8.56
C THR A 36 -15.94 -3.49 8.74
N TYR A 37 -15.64 -2.75 7.67
CA TYR A 37 -15.39 -1.31 7.73
C TYR A 37 -16.55 -0.44 7.24
N SER A 38 -17.72 -1.04 7.00
CA SER A 38 -18.91 -0.32 6.52
C SER A 38 -19.38 0.76 7.50
N ASN A 39 -19.12 0.57 8.80
CA ASN A 39 -19.41 1.55 9.85
C ASN A 39 -18.57 2.83 9.71
N ALA A 40 -17.33 2.74 9.22
CA ALA A 40 -16.45 3.89 9.01
C ALA A 40 -17.04 4.89 8.02
N LEU A 41 -17.85 4.44 7.05
CA LEU A 41 -18.50 5.32 6.07
C LEU A 41 -19.50 6.31 6.70
N ARG A 42 -19.94 6.05 7.94
CA ARG A 42 -20.81 6.94 8.72
C ARG A 42 -20.02 7.84 9.69
N GLY A 43 -18.70 7.74 9.67
CA GLY A 43 -17.80 8.54 10.48
C GLY A 43 -17.79 10.02 10.07
N SER A 44 -17.28 10.85 10.98
CA SER A 44 -16.99 12.27 10.74
C SER A 44 -15.48 12.48 10.70
N PHE A 45 -15.03 13.65 10.25
CA PHE A 45 -13.63 14.03 10.38
C PHE A 45 -13.24 14.14 11.86
N VAL A 46 -12.09 13.57 12.21
CA VAL A 46 -11.56 13.58 13.57
C VAL A 46 -10.05 13.83 13.59
N TRP A 47 -9.56 14.46 14.66
CA TRP A 47 -8.15 14.73 14.91
C TRP A 47 -7.45 15.42 13.72
N ASP A 48 -6.45 14.77 13.13
CA ASP A 48 -5.68 15.36 12.04
C ASP A 48 -6.52 15.61 10.78
N ASP A 49 -7.66 14.93 10.60
CA ASP A 49 -8.57 15.16 9.47
C ASP A 49 -9.00 16.62 9.38
N GLU A 50 -9.18 17.30 10.53
CA GLU A 50 -9.55 18.71 10.59
C GLU A 50 -8.52 19.60 9.91
N ILE A 51 -7.23 19.28 10.06
CA ILE A 51 -6.16 20.08 9.45
C ILE A 51 -5.87 19.56 8.04
N GLN A 52 -5.70 18.24 7.88
CA GLN A 52 -5.30 17.59 6.64
C GLN A 52 -6.34 17.67 5.52
N ILE A 53 -7.62 17.71 5.88
CA ILE A 53 -8.75 17.67 4.94
C ILE A 53 -9.57 18.96 5.05
N VAL A 54 -10.16 19.24 6.21
CA VAL A 54 -11.17 20.33 6.34
C VAL A 54 -10.55 21.70 6.06
N LYS A 55 -9.39 22.00 6.67
CA LYS A 55 -8.65 23.27 6.49
C LYS A 55 -7.75 23.29 5.27
N ASN A 56 -7.58 22.17 4.58
CA ASN A 56 -6.70 22.07 3.44
C ASN A 56 -7.36 22.67 2.19
N TRP A 57 -6.92 23.85 1.79
CA TRP A 57 -7.42 24.52 0.59
C TRP A 57 -6.86 23.91 -0.70
N GLN A 58 -5.70 23.25 -0.65
CA GLN A 58 -5.06 22.68 -1.85
C GLN A 58 -5.92 21.58 -2.47
N ILE A 59 -6.60 20.76 -1.66
CA ILE A 59 -7.38 19.61 -2.16
C ILE A 59 -8.69 19.99 -2.86
N ARG A 60 -9.10 21.27 -2.79
CA ARG A 60 -10.43 21.71 -3.22
C ARG A 60 -10.55 21.92 -4.73
N ASP A 61 -9.42 22.09 -5.42
CA ASP A 61 -9.36 22.35 -6.87
C ASP A 61 -8.30 21.45 -7.53
N LEU A 62 -8.70 20.81 -8.64
CA LEU A 62 -7.83 19.96 -9.44
C LEU A 62 -6.75 20.75 -10.19
N SER A 63 -6.89 22.07 -10.33
CA SER A 63 -5.83 22.94 -10.87
C SER A 63 -4.55 22.86 -10.02
N HIS A 64 -4.66 22.49 -8.73
CA HIS A 64 -3.54 22.34 -7.81
C HIS A 64 -2.87 20.96 -7.87
N VAL A 65 -3.25 20.04 -8.77
CA VAL A 65 -2.64 18.69 -8.82
C VAL A 65 -1.10 18.72 -8.91
N GLY A 66 -0.53 19.72 -9.58
CA GLY A 66 0.92 19.90 -9.64
C GLY A 66 1.56 20.12 -8.25
N SER A 67 0.87 20.79 -7.33
CA SER A 67 1.38 21.07 -5.98
C SER A 67 1.56 19.79 -5.15
N ALA A 68 0.81 18.73 -5.44
CA ALA A 68 0.97 17.44 -4.79
C ALA A 68 2.39 16.85 -4.96
N PHE A 69 3.05 17.17 -6.08
CA PHE A 69 4.41 16.70 -6.38
C PHE A 69 5.50 17.75 -6.16
N SER A 70 5.14 19.03 -6.09
CA SER A 70 6.10 20.14 -5.99
C SER A 70 6.20 20.76 -4.61
N SER A 71 5.44 20.27 -3.61
CA SER A 71 5.44 20.84 -2.25
C SER A 71 5.34 19.78 -1.16
N ALA A 72 5.75 20.14 0.06
CA ALA A 72 5.50 19.33 1.25
C ALA A 72 3.99 19.14 1.48
N PHE A 73 3.58 18.00 2.04
CA PHE A 73 2.17 17.72 2.29
C PHE A 73 1.48 18.80 3.14
N TRP A 74 2.19 19.36 4.13
CA TRP A 74 1.69 20.40 5.03
C TRP A 74 1.91 21.83 4.55
N ALA A 75 2.37 22.05 3.31
CA ALA A 75 2.67 23.39 2.79
C ALA A 75 1.45 24.33 2.77
N PHE A 76 0.22 23.78 2.84
CA PHE A 76 -1.01 24.56 2.91
C PHE A 76 -1.28 25.23 4.27
N ALA A 77 -0.64 24.77 5.36
CA ALA A 77 -1.01 25.17 6.72
C ALA A 77 -0.31 26.44 7.21
N ASP A 78 1.01 26.58 6.98
CA ASP A 78 1.85 27.75 7.32
C ASP A 78 3.28 27.54 6.73
N PRO A 79 4.04 28.59 6.32
CA PRO A 79 5.46 28.49 5.96
C PRO A 79 6.38 27.71 6.92
N GLU A 80 6.17 27.75 8.24
CA GLU A 80 6.93 26.88 9.17
C GLU A 80 6.47 25.41 9.09
N ALA A 81 5.19 25.14 8.83
CA ALA A 81 4.66 23.79 8.59
C ALA A 81 5.12 23.19 7.25
N ALA A 82 5.66 23.99 6.33
CA ALA A 82 6.34 23.49 5.13
C ALA A 82 7.65 22.76 5.45
N ARG A 83 8.23 22.93 6.67
CA ARG A 83 9.46 22.23 7.12
C ARG A 83 9.19 20.84 7.71
N THR A 84 8.21 20.12 7.16
CA THR A 84 7.91 18.75 7.57
C THR A 84 8.59 17.74 6.66
N ASN A 85 8.84 16.54 7.19
CA ASN A 85 9.42 15.43 6.43
C ASN A 85 8.38 14.69 5.56
N PHE A 86 7.14 15.19 5.48
CA PHE A 86 6.04 14.50 4.83
C PHE A 86 5.92 14.93 3.36
N TYR A 87 6.36 14.04 2.47
CA TYR A 87 6.13 14.13 1.03
C TYR A 87 5.17 13.02 0.60
N ARG A 88 3.87 13.36 0.49
CA ARG A 88 2.77 12.39 0.28
C ARG A 88 1.85 12.74 -0.90
N PRO A 89 2.36 12.78 -2.14
CA PRO A 89 1.55 13.10 -3.31
C PRO A 89 0.28 12.24 -3.45
N VAL A 90 0.38 10.93 -3.20
CA VAL A 90 -0.78 10.03 -3.37
C VAL A 90 -1.89 10.36 -2.36
N GLN A 91 -1.54 10.77 -1.14
CA GLN A 91 -2.51 11.21 -0.13
C GLN A 91 -3.25 12.47 -0.60
N THR A 92 -2.51 13.48 -1.05
CA THR A 92 -3.10 14.73 -1.58
C THR A 92 -4.03 14.47 -2.76
N LEU A 93 -3.61 13.63 -3.72
CA LEU A 93 -4.44 13.28 -4.87
C LEU A 93 -5.69 12.48 -4.48
N SER A 94 -5.57 11.59 -3.49
CA SER A 94 -6.70 10.84 -2.95
C SER A 94 -7.73 11.75 -2.30
N TYR A 95 -7.27 12.76 -1.56
CA TYR A 95 -8.15 13.77 -0.96
C TYR A 95 -8.77 14.70 -2.00
N MET A 96 -8.03 15.11 -3.03
CA MET A 96 -8.59 15.86 -4.16
C MET A 96 -9.74 15.09 -4.82
N LEU A 97 -9.53 13.80 -5.10
CA LEU A 97 -10.56 12.95 -5.70
C LEU A 97 -11.79 12.81 -4.79
N ALA A 98 -11.58 12.52 -3.50
CA ALA A 98 -12.66 12.43 -2.52
C ALA A 98 -13.45 13.75 -2.40
N TYR A 99 -12.75 14.89 -2.41
CA TYR A 99 -13.37 16.21 -2.41
C TYR A 99 -14.24 16.45 -3.65
N GLN A 100 -13.81 16.01 -4.84
CA GLN A 100 -14.65 16.13 -6.05
C GLN A 100 -15.91 15.26 -5.99
N ILE A 101 -15.90 14.17 -5.22
CA ILE A 101 -17.04 13.26 -5.09
C ILE A 101 -18.07 13.80 -4.08
N SER A 102 -17.64 14.31 -2.93
CA SER A 102 -18.55 14.67 -1.84
C SER A 102 -18.18 15.94 -1.05
N GLY A 103 -17.23 16.73 -1.54
CA GLY A 103 -16.74 17.93 -0.87
C GLY A 103 -16.17 17.63 0.52
N LEU A 104 -16.69 18.32 1.54
CA LEU A 104 -16.34 18.11 2.95
C LEU A 104 -17.28 17.11 3.65
N SER A 105 -17.77 16.12 2.92
CA SER A 105 -18.46 14.97 3.53
C SER A 105 -17.48 13.80 3.65
N ALA A 106 -17.26 13.34 4.88
CA ALA A 106 -16.20 12.36 5.21
C ALA A 106 -16.37 10.99 4.55
N TRP A 107 -17.58 10.59 4.16
CA TRP A 107 -17.85 9.23 3.66
C TRP A 107 -17.00 8.83 2.45
N SER A 108 -16.68 9.76 1.54
CA SER A 108 -15.90 9.44 0.33
C SER A 108 -14.42 9.20 0.66
N TYR A 109 -13.89 9.91 1.66
CA TYR A 109 -12.53 9.73 2.17
C TYR A 109 -12.39 8.37 2.87
N HIS A 110 -13.38 8.01 3.70
CA HIS A 110 -13.46 6.67 4.29
C HIS A 110 -13.58 5.60 3.21
N LEU A 111 -14.40 5.84 2.18
CA LEU A 111 -14.57 4.90 1.07
C LEU A 111 -13.25 4.66 0.33
N VAL A 112 -12.45 5.70 0.09
CA VAL A 112 -11.12 5.56 -0.52
C VAL A 112 -10.26 4.62 0.33
N ASN A 113 -10.23 4.79 1.65
CA ASN A 113 -9.43 3.92 2.52
C ASN A 113 -9.92 2.47 2.51
N VAL A 114 -11.24 2.25 2.58
CA VAL A 114 -11.86 0.91 2.51
C VAL A 114 -11.57 0.25 1.15
N LEU A 115 -11.60 1.00 0.05
CA LEU A 115 -11.27 0.49 -1.28
C LEU A 115 -9.81 0.05 -1.38
N PHE A 116 -8.88 0.85 -0.88
CA PHE A 116 -7.46 0.50 -0.88
C PHE A 116 -7.13 -0.68 0.04
N HIS A 117 -7.77 -0.75 1.22
CA HIS A 117 -7.63 -1.93 2.10
C HIS A 117 -8.20 -3.20 1.47
N THR A 118 -9.34 -3.08 0.79
CA THR A 118 -9.94 -4.20 0.05
C THR A 118 -9.03 -4.66 -1.07
N LEU A 119 -8.45 -3.71 -1.83
CA LEU A 119 -7.46 -4.00 -2.87
C LEU A 119 -6.23 -4.70 -2.27
N ALA A 120 -5.69 -4.20 -1.16
CA ALA A 120 -4.57 -4.83 -0.46
C ALA A 120 -4.89 -6.27 -0.04
N SER A 121 -6.09 -6.51 0.51
CA SER A 121 -6.56 -7.84 0.92
C SER A 121 -6.64 -8.82 -0.26
N VAL A 122 -7.18 -8.37 -1.40
CA VAL A 122 -7.22 -9.17 -2.63
C VAL A 122 -5.81 -9.42 -3.18
N LEU A 123 -4.93 -8.43 -3.12
CA LEU A 123 -3.53 -8.58 -3.54
C LEU A 123 -2.78 -9.58 -2.67
N ILE A 124 -3.04 -9.66 -1.37
CA ILE A 124 -2.48 -10.69 -0.48
C ILE A 124 -2.92 -12.08 -0.92
N TYR A 125 -4.20 -12.29 -1.23
CA TYR A 125 -4.67 -13.58 -1.75
C TYR A 125 -3.87 -14.00 -2.99
N PHE A 126 -3.74 -13.10 -3.97
CA PHE A 126 -2.96 -13.38 -5.18
C PHE A 126 -1.47 -13.56 -4.91
N LEU A 127 -0.90 -12.80 -3.97
CA LEU A 127 0.49 -12.93 -3.56
C LEU A 127 0.74 -14.32 -2.98
N CYS A 128 -0.12 -14.80 -2.08
CA CYS A 128 -0.02 -16.14 -1.50
C CYS A 128 -0.10 -17.23 -2.57
N VAL A 129 -1.09 -17.15 -3.47
CA VAL A 129 -1.24 -18.11 -4.58
C VAL A 129 -0.04 -18.06 -5.52
N GLU A 130 0.44 -16.87 -5.88
CA GLU A 130 1.61 -16.68 -6.73
C GLU A 130 2.90 -17.17 -6.03
N TYR A 131 2.96 -17.07 -4.70
CA TYR A 131 4.09 -17.56 -3.93
C TYR A 131 4.17 -19.09 -3.96
N GLY A 132 3.01 -19.77 -3.93
CA GLY A 132 2.88 -21.24 -3.97
C GLY A 132 1.97 -21.81 -2.86
N ILE A 133 1.26 -20.96 -2.12
CA ILE A 133 0.33 -21.36 -1.06
C ILE A 133 -0.98 -21.85 -1.70
N SER A 134 -1.61 -22.86 -1.10
CA SER A 134 -2.90 -23.38 -1.59
C SER A 134 -3.99 -22.29 -1.56
N ALA A 135 -4.93 -22.33 -2.51
CA ALA A 135 -5.97 -21.30 -2.62
C ALA A 135 -6.81 -21.15 -1.34
N GLY A 136 -7.06 -22.25 -0.61
CA GLY A 136 -7.77 -22.21 0.67
C GLY A 136 -6.99 -21.52 1.79
N ALA A 137 -5.68 -21.79 1.91
CA ALA A 137 -4.83 -21.11 2.89
C ALA A 137 -4.58 -19.65 2.52
N ALA A 138 -4.48 -19.33 1.21
CA ALA A 138 -4.41 -17.97 0.71
C ALA A 138 -5.70 -17.18 1.02
N LEU A 139 -6.86 -17.82 0.85
CA LEU A 139 -8.16 -17.24 1.23
C LEU A 139 -8.20 -16.96 2.73
N LEU A 140 -7.80 -17.93 3.56
CA LEU A 140 -7.78 -17.75 5.02
C LEU A 140 -6.85 -16.60 5.42
N ALA A 141 -5.66 -16.52 4.86
CA ALA A 141 -4.71 -15.43 5.14
C ALA A 141 -5.28 -14.06 4.74
N ALA A 142 -5.88 -13.95 3.55
CA ALA A 142 -6.50 -12.72 3.08
C ALA A 142 -7.76 -12.35 3.89
N ALA A 143 -8.56 -13.33 4.28
CA ALA A 143 -9.74 -13.12 5.13
C ALA A 143 -9.34 -12.60 6.51
N ILE A 144 -8.35 -13.24 7.16
CA ILE A 144 -7.79 -12.77 8.44
C ILE A 144 -7.28 -11.35 8.30
N PHE A 145 -6.44 -11.06 7.29
CA PHE A 145 -5.94 -9.71 7.05
C PHE A 145 -7.08 -8.71 6.84
N SER A 146 -8.11 -9.06 6.06
CA SER A 146 -9.19 -8.14 5.73
C SER A 146 -10.03 -7.72 6.93
N VAL A 147 -10.12 -8.54 7.98
CA VAL A 147 -10.96 -8.27 9.16
C VAL A 147 -10.16 -7.99 10.43
N HIS A 148 -8.82 -8.01 10.38
CA HIS A 148 -7.99 -7.94 11.56
C HIS A 148 -8.08 -6.55 12.24
N PRO A 149 -8.34 -6.46 13.56
CA PRO A 149 -8.55 -5.19 14.25
C PRO A 149 -7.31 -4.28 14.28
N ILE A 150 -6.11 -4.82 14.05
CA ILE A 150 -4.87 -4.03 13.92
C ILE A 150 -4.95 -2.99 12.79
N HIS A 151 -5.82 -3.21 11.79
CA HIS A 151 -5.99 -2.30 10.66
C HIS A 151 -7.08 -1.25 10.90
N SER A 152 -7.82 -1.33 12.01
CA SER A 152 -8.97 -0.44 12.27
C SER A 152 -8.60 1.03 12.23
N GLU A 153 -7.45 1.41 12.81
CA GLU A 153 -6.95 2.78 12.76
C GLU A 153 -6.62 3.21 11.32
N ALA A 154 -5.79 2.44 10.61
CA ALA A 154 -5.38 2.77 9.25
C ALA A 154 -6.54 2.85 8.25
N VAL A 155 -7.56 2.01 8.41
CA VAL A 155 -8.70 1.94 7.47
C VAL A 155 -9.81 2.92 7.85
N SER A 156 -10.13 3.06 9.13
CA SER A 156 -11.29 3.85 9.57
C SER A 156 -10.98 5.32 9.76
N TRP A 157 -9.72 5.69 9.99
CA TRP A 157 -9.31 7.09 10.11
C TRP A 157 -8.94 7.67 8.75
N ASN A 158 -9.46 8.85 8.37
CA ASN A 158 -9.20 9.40 7.04
C ASN A 158 -7.73 9.77 6.85
N ALA A 159 -7.04 10.29 7.87
CA ALA A 159 -5.60 10.52 7.83
C ALA A 159 -4.76 9.23 7.66
N GLY A 160 -5.37 8.04 7.80
CA GLY A 160 -4.75 6.74 7.53
C GLY A 160 -4.56 6.40 6.04
N THR A 161 -5.02 7.25 5.11
CA THR A 161 -4.85 7.06 3.64
C THR A 161 -3.43 6.67 3.19
N PRO A 162 -2.35 7.26 3.74
CA PRO A 162 -0.97 6.89 3.39
C PRO A 162 -0.66 5.42 3.67
N ASP A 163 -1.20 4.85 4.74
CA ASP A 163 -0.95 3.48 5.15
C ASP A 163 -1.66 2.47 4.24
N VAL A 164 -2.96 2.67 3.98
CA VAL A 164 -3.74 1.77 3.12
C VAL A 164 -3.30 1.83 1.66
N THR A 165 -2.98 3.03 1.13
CA THR A 165 -2.48 3.18 -0.24
C THR A 165 -1.07 2.59 -0.38
N CYS A 166 -0.17 2.86 0.58
CA CYS A 166 1.16 2.26 0.61
C CYS A 166 1.05 0.74 0.65
N GLY A 167 0.23 0.17 1.53
CA GLY A 167 0.03 -1.27 1.65
C GLY A 167 -0.42 -1.91 0.33
N ALA A 168 -1.44 -1.34 -0.32
CA ALA A 168 -1.92 -1.83 -1.61
C ALA A 168 -0.83 -1.82 -2.70
N PHE A 169 -0.14 -0.69 -2.88
CA PHE A 169 0.91 -0.58 -3.89
C PHE A 169 2.16 -1.42 -3.57
N TYR A 170 2.47 -1.60 -2.29
CA TYR A 170 3.58 -2.44 -1.83
C TYR A 170 3.31 -3.92 -2.13
N PHE A 171 2.12 -4.44 -1.78
CA PHE A 171 1.74 -5.82 -2.12
C PHE A 171 1.60 -6.02 -3.63
N GLY A 172 1.05 -5.03 -4.34
CA GLY A 172 0.96 -5.05 -5.80
C GLY A 172 2.34 -5.17 -6.46
N SER A 173 3.31 -4.40 -5.98
CA SER A 173 4.69 -4.46 -6.44
C SER A 173 5.33 -5.84 -6.20
N ILE A 174 5.16 -6.42 -5.00
CA ILE A 174 5.67 -7.77 -4.70
C ILE A 174 5.01 -8.83 -5.59
N LEU A 175 3.70 -8.79 -5.77
CA LEU A 175 2.97 -9.72 -6.63
C LEU A 175 3.49 -9.67 -8.08
N LEU A 176 3.66 -8.45 -8.62
CA LEU A 176 4.20 -8.25 -9.97
C LEU A 176 5.65 -8.72 -10.08
N PHE A 177 6.46 -8.49 -9.04
CA PHE A 177 7.82 -9.00 -8.98
C PHE A 177 7.87 -10.54 -8.94
N LEU A 178 6.98 -11.20 -8.21
CA LEU A 178 6.86 -12.66 -8.23
C LEU A 178 6.48 -13.18 -9.62
N LYS A 179 5.56 -12.50 -10.33
CA LYS A 179 5.21 -12.84 -11.72
C LYS A 179 6.40 -12.65 -12.67
N TYR A 180 7.22 -11.63 -12.45
CA TYR A 180 8.49 -11.46 -13.15
C TYR A 180 9.43 -12.65 -12.87
N LEU A 181 9.64 -13.03 -11.61
CA LEU A 181 10.53 -14.15 -11.26
C LEU A 181 10.12 -15.49 -11.90
N LYS A 182 8.83 -15.72 -12.13
CA LYS A 182 8.33 -16.92 -12.81
C LYS A 182 8.46 -16.86 -14.33
N SER A 183 8.07 -15.74 -14.94
CA SER A 183 7.91 -15.61 -16.40
C SER A 183 9.08 -14.93 -17.11
N SER A 184 9.98 -14.30 -16.38
CA SER A 184 11.09 -13.47 -16.88
C SER A 184 10.69 -12.34 -17.83
N ARG A 185 9.40 -11.96 -17.86
CA ARG A 185 8.90 -10.90 -18.75
C ARG A 185 9.14 -9.52 -18.13
N GLY A 186 9.94 -8.69 -18.80
CA GLY A 186 10.28 -7.35 -18.32
C GLY A 186 9.09 -6.43 -18.02
N ARG A 187 7.93 -6.62 -18.68
CA ARG A 187 6.71 -5.86 -18.37
C ARG A 187 6.30 -5.95 -16.90
N TRP A 188 6.44 -7.12 -16.28
CA TRP A 188 6.06 -7.31 -14.88
C TRP A 188 7.02 -6.61 -13.93
N LEU A 189 8.31 -6.59 -14.28
CA LEU A 189 9.34 -5.89 -13.52
C LEU A 189 9.10 -4.37 -13.56
N TRP A 190 8.82 -3.82 -14.74
CA TRP A 190 8.47 -2.41 -14.87
C TRP A 190 7.18 -2.04 -14.15
N SER A 191 6.13 -2.87 -14.25
CA SER A 191 4.90 -2.66 -13.48
C SER A 191 5.15 -2.73 -11.96
N ALA A 192 6.04 -3.63 -11.50
CA ALA A 192 6.44 -3.68 -10.09
C ALA A 192 7.16 -2.40 -9.66
N ALA A 193 8.09 -1.89 -10.47
CA ALA A 193 8.80 -0.63 -10.20
C ALA A 193 7.85 0.58 -10.16
N VAL A 194 6.87 0.65 -11.06
CA VAL A 194 5.83 1.70 -11.06
C VAL A 194 4.96 1.61 -9.81
N SER A 195 4.54 0.40 -9.42
CA SER A 195 3.79 0.17 -8.18
C SER A 195 4.62 0.55 -6.95
N PHE A 196 5.92 0.24 -6.93
CA PHE A 196 6.84 0.66 -5.88
C PHE A 196 6.97 2.19 -5.80
N LEU A 197 7.08 2.88 -6.94
CA LEU A 197 7.11 4.35 -6.96
C LEU A 197 5.83 4.95 -6.38
N ALA A 198 4.66 4.41 -6.74
CA ALA A 198 3.39 4.81 -6.16
C ALA A 198 3.35 4.57 -4.64
N ALA A 199 3.88 3.43 -4.15
CA ALA A 199 4.00 3.16 -2.72
C ALA A 199 4.88 4.20 -2.00
N CYS A 200 6.01 4.61 -2.61
CA CYS A 200 6.88 5.64 -2.06
C CYS A 200 6.20 7.02 -2.00
N PHE A 201 5.40 7.36 -3.02
CA PHE A 201 4.59 8.59 -3.01
C PHE A 201 3.38 8.52 -2.05
N SER A 202 3.01 7.33 -1.57
CA SER A 202 2.08 7.18 -0.45
C SER A 202 2.76 7.37 0.90
N LYS A 203 3.84 6.62 1.16
CA LYS A 203 4.53 6.63 2.45
C LYS A 203 6.00 6.24 2.29
N GLU A 204 6.88 7.00 2.92
CA GLU A 204 8.34 6.85 2.86
C GLU A 204 8.84 5.46 3.32
N MET A 205 8.09 4.74 4.16
CA MET A 205 8.41 3.38 4.60
C MET A 205 8.55 2.39 3.42
N ALA A 206 7.90 2.69 2.29
CA ALA A 206 7.97 1.86 1.09
C ALA A 206 9.40 1.69 0.53
N VAL A 207 10.36 2.57 0.84
CA VAL A 207 11.76 2.45 0.41
C VAL A 207 12.44 1.14 0.84
N THR A 208 11.85 0.39 1.77
CA THR A 208 12.27 -0.96 2.19
C THR A 208 11.98 -2.04 1.14
N LEU A 209 11.08 -1.79 0.18
CA LEU A 209 10.60 -2.78 -0.79
C LEU A 209 11.72 -3.44 -1.62
N PRO A 210 12.72 -2.73 -2.15
CA PRO A 210 13.79 -3.36 -2.93
C PRO A 210 14.57 -4.39 -2.09
N ALA A 211 14.74 -4.15 -0.79
CA ALA A 211 15.35 -5.12 0.12
C ALA A 211 14.45 -6.36 0.28
N VAL A 212 13.14 -6.19 0.42
CA VAL A 212 12.18 -7.32 0.45
C VAL A 212 12.18 -8.10 -0.86
N ALA A 213 12.20 -7.43 -2.01
CA ALA A 213 12.29 -8.06 -3.32
C ALA A 213 13.60 -8.87 -3.48
N ALA A 214 14.73 -8.32 -3.01
CA ALA A 214 16.00 -9.03 -2.96
C ALA A 214 15.91 -10.31 -2.11
N LEU A 215 15.35 -10.21 -0.89
CA LEU A 215 15.16 -11.35 0.00
C LEU A 215 14.26 -12.43 -0.61
N ILE A 216 13.16 -12.05 -1.25
CA ILE A 216 12.27 -12.98 -1.96
C ILE A 216 13.01 -13.71 -3.08
N MET A 217 13.83 -12.98 -3.85
CA MET A 217 14.58 -13.57 -4.94
C MET A 217 15.65 -14.55 -4.43
N LEU A 218 16.34 -14.20 -3.34
CA LEU A 218 17.32 -15.06 -2.68
C LEU A 218 16.65 -16.33 -2.12
N ALA A 219 15.49 -16.19 -1.46
CA ALA A 219 14.72 -17.31 -0.91
C ALA A 219 14.19 -18.26 -2.00
N LYS A 220 13.83 -17.73 -3.18
CA LYS A 220 13.36 -18.53 -4.33
C LYS A 220 14.49 -19.08 -5.21
N GLY A 221 15.74 -19.01 -4.75
CA GLY A 221 16.98 -19.39 -5.44
C GLY A 221 16.82 -20.23 -6.72
N ARG A 222 17.18 -19.66 -7.88
CA ARG A 222 17.48 -20.48 -9.06
C ARG A 222 19.01 -20.58 -9.20
N PRO A 223 19.62 -21.77 -9.17
CA PRO A 223 21.07 -21.92 -8.95
C PRO A 223 21.95 -21.68 -10.20
N GLN A 224 21.44 -21.09 -11.27
CA GLN A 224 22.07 -21.21 -12.60
C GLN A 224 22.88 -20.00 -13.07
N GLN A 225 22.87 -18.87 -12.36
CA GLN A 225 23.61 -17.66 -12.72
C GLN A 225 24.24 -17.00 -11.49
N ASN A 226 25.25 -16.15 -11.71
CA ASN A 226 25.83 -15.30 -10.67
C ASN A 226 24.71 -14.49 -9.99
N VAL A 227 24.49 -14.77 -8.70
CA VAL A 227 23.41 -14.16 -7.89
C VAL A 227 23.51 -12.63 -7.92
N PHE A 228 24.73 -12.10 -7.93
CA PHE A 228 24.99 -10.67 -7.99
C PHE A 228 24.47 -10.01 -9.28
N THR A 229 24.81 -10.57 -10.45
CA THR A 229 24.35 -10.03 -11.74
C THR A 229 22.83 -9.98 -11.81
N ARG A 230 22.17 -11.05 -11.38
CA ARG A 230 20.71 -11.12 -11.38
C ARG A 230 20.05 -10.16 -10.38
N LEU A 231 20.67 -9.95 -9.21
CA LEU A 231 20.24 -8.93 -8.25
C LEU A 231 20.26 -7.55 -8.90
N VAL A 232 21.37 -7.19 -9.55
CA VAL A 232 21.49 -5.90 -10.24
C VAL A 232 20.44 -5.78 -11.35
N GLU A 233 20.30 -6.79 -12.21
CA GLU A 233 19.32 -6.79 -13.31
C GLU A 233 17.85 -6.71 -12.84
N SER A 234 17.54 -7.34 -11.70
CA SER A 234 16.17 -7.37 -11.17
C SER A 234 15.85 -6.17 -10.29
N LEU A 235 16.86 -5.50 -9.72
CA LEU A 235 16.67 -4.39 -8.78
C LEU A 235 16.93 -3.02 -9.41
N TRP A 236 17.61 -2.91 -10.54
CA TRP A 236 17.88 -1.61 -11.16
C TRP A 236 16.62 -0.79 -11.45
N PRO A 237 15.45 -1.36 -11.87
CA PRO A 237 14.25 -0.55 -12.09
C PRO A 237 13.68 0.00 -10.78
N PHE A 238 13.83 -0.74 -9.68
CA PHE A 238 13.51 -0.24 -8.34
C PHE A 238 14.49 0.85 -7.91
N GLY A 239 15.78 0.70 -8.21
CA GLY A 239 16.78 1.74 -8.00
C GLY A 239 16.45 3.03 -8.77
N ALA A 240 16.10 2.92 -10.05
CA ALA A 240 15.68 4.04 -10.88
C ALA A 240 14.42 4.72 -10.33
N ALA A 241 13.40 3.94 -9.95
CA ALA A 241 12.20 4.46 -9.30
C ALA A 241 12.52 5.15 -7.95
N GLY A 242 13.44 4.59 -7.16
CA GLY A 242 13.92 5.18 -5.92
C GLY A 242 14.61 6.53 -6.14
N VAL A 243 15.46 6.64 -7.18
CA VAL A 243 16.09 7.91 -7.57
C VAL A 243 15.05 8.94 -8.00
N VAL A 244 14.02 8.54 -8.76
CA VAL A 244 12.91 9.44 -9.13
C VAL A 244 12.16 9.93 -7.88
N TYR A 245 11.86 9.03 -6.94
CA TYR A 245 11.20 9.38 -5.69
C TYR A 245 12.05 10.37 -4.87
N VAL A 246 13.32 10.05 -4.65
CA VAL A 246 14.25 10.90 -3.87
C VAL A 246 14.45 12.24 -4.55
N GLY A 247 14.60 12.28 -5.87
CA GLY A 247 14.70 13.52 -6.64
C GLY A 247 13.45 14.39 -6.53
N ALA A 248 12.26 13.81 -6.68
CA ALA A 248 10.99 14.53 -6.52
C ALA A 248 10.81 15.04 -5.08
N ARG A 249 11.14 14.21 -4.08
CA ARG A 249 11.12 14.60 -2.66
C ARG A 249 12.07 15.75 -2.38
N LEU A 250 13.29 15.71 -2.91
CA LEU A 250 14.28 16.78 -2.75
C LEU A 250 13.83 18.08 -3.42
N ALA A 251 13.26 17.99 -4.62
CA ALA A 251 12.73 19.15 -5.32
C ALA A 251 11.55 19.79 -4.56
N ALA A 252 10.69 18.99 -3.94
CA ALA A 252 9.53 19.47 -3.19
C ALA A 252 9.86 20.00 -1.80
N LEU A 253 10.79 19.36 -1.08
CA LEU A 253 11.12 19.72 0.32
C LEU A 253 12.33 20.66 0.43
N GLY A 254 13.25 20.64 -0.54
CA GLY A 254 14.52 21.37 -0.48
C GLY A 254 15.58 20.73 0.43
N PHE A 255 15.27 19.62 1.11
CA PHE A 255 16.18 18.89 2.00
C PHE A 255 15.87 17.38 1.99
N LEU A 256 16.84 16.56 2.41
CA LEU A 256 16.65 15.11 2.54
C LEU A 256 15.88 14.73 3.81
N SER A 257 16.22 15.36 4.93
CA SER A 257 15.54 15.17 6.22
C SER A 257 15.80 16.40 7.09
N THR A 258 14.74 16.97 7.68
CA THR A 258 14.89 17.94 8.76
C THR A 258 15.00 17.19 10.09
N THR A 259 16.17 17.26 10.72
CA THR A 259 16.36 16.88 12.13
C THR A 259 16.06 18.09 13.02
N HIS A 260 14.82 18.59 13.00
CA HIS A 260 14.43 19.66 13.94
C HIS A 260 14.32 19.18 15.39
N LEU A 261 14.26 17.87 15.57
CA LEU A 261 14.35 17.23 16.88
C LEU A 261 15.81 16.89 17.16
N GLN A 262 16.55 17.84 17.75
CA GLN A 262 17.76 17.52 18.53
C GLN A 262 17.34 16.74 19.78
N ILE A 263 16.80 15.53 19.61
CA ILE A 263 16.60 14.63 20.74
C ILE A 263 18.00 14.11 21.05
N ARG A 264 18.67 14.74 22.01
CA ARG A 264 19.82 14.16 22.71
C ARG A 264 19.32 13.03 23.60
N ALA A 265 18.79 11.97 22.99
CA ALA A 265 18.39 10.75 23.67
C ALA A 265 19.48 9.71 23.43
N GLY A 266 20.09 9.25 24.51
CA GLY A 266 20.91 8.04 24.48
C GLY A 266 20.04 6.80 24.27
N VAL A 267 20.68 5.66 24.05
CA VAL A 267 20.01 4.36 23.96
C VAL A 267 19.13 4.08 25.20
N LEU A 268 19.57 4.55 26.38
CA LEU A 268 18.83 4.40 27.63
C LEU A 268 17.53 5.22 27.65
N ASP A 269 17.52 6.42 27.06
CA ASP A 269 16.33 7.26 26.99
C ASP A 269 15.28 6.62 26.07
N TRP A 270 15.71 6.06 24.93
CA TRP A 270 14.82 5.29 24.05
C TRP A 270 14.28 4.03 24.71
N PHE A 271 15.12 3.30 25.45
CA PHE A 271 14.69 2.10 26.18
C PHE A 271 13.68 2.45 27.28
N THR A 272 13.97 3.45 28.11
CA THR A 272 13.06 3.89 29.18
C THR A 272 11.77 4.47 28.64
N LEU A 273 11.82 5.21 27.52
CA LEU A 273 10.63 5.66 26.81
C LEU A 273 9.80 4.47 26.32
N ALA A 274 10.42 3.47 25.69
CA ALA A 274 9.73 2.28 25.22
C ALA A 274 9.02 1.54 26.38
N VAL A 275 9.72 1.33 27.51
CA VAL A 275 9.16 0.71 28.71
C VAL A 275 7.99 1.54 29.27
N ARG A 276 8.14 2.86 29.35
CA ARG A 276 7.10 3.77 29.84
C ARG A 276 5.84 3.74 28.96
N VAL A 277 6.03 3.80 27.64
CA VAL A 277 4.94 3.73 26.67
C VAL A 277 4.23 2.37 26.78
N LEU A 278 4.99 1.28 26.90
CA LEU A 278 4.41 -0.05 27.10
C LEU A 278 3.58 -0.13 28.39
N GLY A 279 4.09 0.42 29.49
CA GLY A 279 3.40 0.48 30.78
C GLY A 279 2.11 1.31 30.72
N GLN A 280 2.14 2.47 30.06
CA GLN A 280 0.93 3.27 29.82
C GLN A 280 -0.07 2.51 28.95
N TYR A 281 0.40 1.83 27.90
CA TYR A 281 -0.48 1.04 27.03
C TYR A 281 -1.21 -0.06 27.80
N ILE A 282 -0.50 -0.78 28.68
CA ILE A 282 -1.10 -1.80 29.57
C ILE A 282 -2.08 -1.16 30.55
N HIS A 283 -1.74 -0.01 31.15
CA HIS A 283 -2.62 0.67 32.10
C HIS A 283 -3.94 1.13 31.48
N TYR A 284 -3.92 1.62 30.23
CA TYR A 284 -5.12 2.07 29.52
C TYR A 284 -5.91 0.94 28.82
N SER A 285 -5.36 -0.28 28.78
CA SER A 285 -6.02 -1.45 28.16
C SER A 285 -6.60 -2.45 29.16
N LEU A 286 -6.46 -2.19 30.46
CA LEU A 286 -7.11 -2.90 31.58
C LEU A 286 -8.24 -2.05 32.16
#